data_AF-A0A1Y1VVQ2-F1
#
_entry.id   AF-A0A1Y1VVQ2-F1
#
_cell.length_a   1.000
_cell.length_b   1.000
_cell.length_c   1.000
_cell.angle_alpha   90.00
_cell.angle_beta   90.00
_cell.angle_gamma   90.00
#
_symmetry.space_group_name_H-M   'P 1'
#
loop_
_entity.id
_entity.type
_entity.pdbx_description
1 polymer ?
#
loop_
_entity_poly.entity_id
_entity_poly.type
_entity_poly.pdbx_seq_one_letter_code
_entity_poly.pdbx_strand_id
1 'polypeptide(L)'
;MTRELRKKSSYTEDPIIYEHPFFIKSRSYSSKISDSSYLEVYNKYYRKRGTSLSTNQSQKKNHKYFPWKALIYYIIIISLFAFIFGFLYIGGLWNPGKKLLGMKYIVVNSDKGCYSNTCARVGFNETMNIGNFYSRLDGTGGRFTVVNGNRADAVEYVKKFKYWAAFYIPEKFTIDVIQNLNSISKSFSQATVEIIVDETRQYTTVSMIRKALRRLQKNFHIYLARSFDYKGSFNPIFLIRGIEYKETSLHTVDKYGQSFATFVTLMLIWIASISASIITHFYFPFESLWLEKKDAKHPILKVICLKILVCGLMTLFITFVVLIIQYICGELQVEKGYPAYFFFVYFFSFCGLAVNNTLIHLLPFIAYYLTVTIFMILQITTCNGILDHSLQYGFWKIGRALPMYYGVRQLKIIFWKVGEHTTVINLIVILLWILFFSSTTIILYVFELKSKREEWLRKEYRKLFNYNESSNESSYESGSNNYDNDNRLNDSKTLITLNEQGIPMESLEDFDIPEDDEEDDINNNISNKTLR
;
A
#
# COMPACT_ATOMS: atom_id res chain seq x y z
N MET A 1 -53.17 5.80 30.22
CA MET A 1 -54.20 4.75 30.15
C MET A 1 -54.53 4.51 28.67
N THR A 2 -53.58 4.06 27.86
CA THR A 2 -53.28 2.66 27.42
C THR A 2 -54.38 1.93 26.65
N ARG A 3 -53.98 1.46 25.45
CA ARG A 3 -54.57 0.51 24.47
C ARG A 3 -55.10 1.21 23.21
N GLU A 4 -54.79 0.81 21.97
CA GLU A 4 -54.03 -0.32 21.41
C GLU A 4 -53.63 0.08 19.97
N LEU A 5 -52.36 -0.05 19.58
CA LEU A 5 -51.97 -0.08 18.17
C LEU A 5 -51.05 -1.27 17.93
N ARG A 6 -51.63 -2.28 17.27
CA ARG A 6 -51.05 -3.55 16.89
C ARG A 6 -50.22 -3.35 15.61
N LYS A 7 -48.90 -3.18 15.73
CA LYS A 7 -47.97 -3.22 14.58
C LYS A 7 -47.42 -4.64 14.41
N LYS A 8 -47.73 -5.26 13.27
CA LYS A 8 -47.07 -6.46 12.73
C LYS A 8 -45.57 -6.14 12.55
N SER A 9 -44.70 -6.86 13.26
CA SER A 9 -43.27 -6.90 12.92
C SER A 9 -43.03 -8.01 11.92
N SER A 10 -42.69 -7.66 10.68
CA SER A 10 -42.04 -8.57 9.75
C SER A 10 -40.65 -8.89 10.31
N TYR A 11 -40.36 -10.17 10.51
CA TYR A 11 -39.00 -10.63 10.73
C TYR A 11 -38.22 -10.44 9.42
N THR A 12 -37.45 -9.37 9.35
CA THR A 12 -36.31 -9.27 8.44
C THR A 12 -35.21 -10.16 8.99
N GLU A 13 -34.83 -11.19 8.24
CA GLU A 13 -33.64 -11.99 8.55
C GLU A 13 -32.40 -11.10 8.41
N ASP A 14 -31.73 -10.81 9.53
CA ASP A 14 -30.44 -10.13 9.54
C ASP A 14 -29.35 -11.03 8.90
N PRO A 15 -28.52 -10.51 7.97
CA PRO A 15 -27.39 -11.24 7.44
C PRO A 15 -26.21 -11.09 8.41
N ILE A 16 -26.23 -11.82 9.52
CA ILE A 16 -25.07 -11.88 10.42
C ILE A 16 -24.11 -12.96 9.93
N ILE A 17 -23.07 -12.45 9.28
CA ILE A 17 -21.77 -13.04 8.94
C ILE A 17 -21.32 -14.06 9.99
N TYR A 18 -21.35 -15.34 9.63
CA TYR A 18 -20.55 -16.38 10.26
C TYR A 18 -19.63 -16.99 9.22
N GLU A 19 -18.50 -16.33 8.95
CA GLU A 19 -17.41 -16.93 8.18
C GLU A 19 -16.37 -17.50 9.15
N HIS A 20 -16.29 -18.83 9.19
CA HIS A 20 -15.15 -19.53 9.79
C HIS A 20 -14.06 -19.73 8.72
N PRO A 21 -12.77 -19.58 9.06
CA PRO A 21 -11.68 -19.81 8.13
C PRO A 21 -11.64 -21.29 7.67
N PHE A 22 -11.32 -21.47 6.38
CA PHE A 22 -11.26 -22.73 5.63
C PHE A 22 -10.36 -23.81 6.27
N PHE A 23 -9.42 -23.43 7.15
CA PHE A 23 -8.43 -24.36 7.71
C PHE A 23 -8.79 -25.03 9.05
N ILE A 24 -9.95 -24.76 9.67
CA ILE A 24 -10.29 -25.36 10.99
C ILE A 24 -11.19 -26.62 10.89
N LYS A 25 -11.61 -27.05 9.71
CA LYS A 25 -12.43 -28.27 9.54
C LYS A 25 -11.84 -29.27 8.54
N SER A 26 -10.64 -29.77 8.78
CA SER A 26 -10.20 -31.02 8.16
C SER A 26 -9.55 -31.95 9.17
N ARG A 27 -10.35 -32.56 10.04
CA ARG A 27 -9.98 -33.85 10.61
C ARG A 27 -11.21 -34.73 10.79
N SER A 28 -11.22 -35.77 9.96
CA SER A 28 -11.87 -37.07 10.17
C SER A 28 -13.40 -37.07 10.22
N TYR A 29 -14.02 -37.47 9.11
CA TYR A 29 -14.85 -38.68 9.08
C TYR A 29 -15.07 -39.05 7.61
N SER A 30 -14.07 -39.74 7.04
CA SER A 30 -14.29 -40.62 5.89
C SER A 30 -14.82 -41.92 6.44
N SER A 31 -16.12 -42.09 6.44
CA SER A 31 -16.74 -43.41 6.53
C SER A 31 -18.05 -43.33 5.76
N LYS A 32 -18.18 -44.23 4.77
CA LYS A 32 -19.46 -44.56 4.15
C LYS A 32 -20.46 -44.87 5.27
N ILE A 33 -21.38 -43.96 5.54
CA ILE A 33 -22.53 -44.21 6.40
C ILE A 33 -23.70 -44.41 5.45
N SER A 34 -24.29 -45.60 5.49
CA SER A 34 -25.53 -45.93 4.77
C SER A 34 -26.69 -45.15 5.36
N ASP A 35 -27.58 -44.65 4.48
CA ASP A 35 -28.65 -43.70 4.78
C ASP A 35 -29.63 -44.12 5.90
N SER A 36 -29.77 -45.42 6.20
CA SER A 36 -30.66 -45.90 7.27
C SER A 36 -30.19 -45.52 8.69
N SER A 37 -28.88 -45.33 8.89
CA SER A 37 -28.32 -45.01 10.21
C SER A 37 -28.53 -43.55 10.62
N TYR A 38 -28.71 -42.63 9.67
CA TYR A 38 -28.90 -41.21 9.96
C TYR A 38 -30.33 -40.90 10.40
N LEU A 39 -31.33 -41.53 9.78
CA LEU A 39 -32.75 -41.31 10.08
C LEU A 39 -33.12 -41.76 11.49
N GLU A 40 -32.54 -42.89 11.93
CA GLU A 40 -32.81 -43.47 13.25
C GLU A 40 -32.20 -42.61 14.38
N VAL A 41 -30.99 -42.06 14.15
CA VAL A 41 -30.34 -41.12 15.07
C VAL A 41 -31.09 -39.78 15.11
N TYR A 42 -31.57 -39.30 13.96
CA TYR A 42 -32.34 -38.06 13.85
C TYR A 42 -33.69 -38.14 14.60
N ASN A 43 -34.44 -39.23 14.40
CA ASN A 43 -35.73 -39.46 15.06
C ASN A 43 -35.59 -39.66 16.58
N LYS A 44 -34.50 -40.32 17.01
CA LYS A 44 -34.17 -40.46 18.44
C LYS A 44 -33.80 -39.13 19.10
N TYR A 45 -33.22 -38.20 18.35
CA TYR A 45 -32.82 -36.87 18.84
C TYR A 45 -34.03 -35.93 19.02
N TYR A 46 -34.99 -35.95 18.10
CA TYR A 46 -36.19 -35.08 18.18
C TYR A 46 -37.23 -35.56 19.20
N ARG A 47 -37.42 -36.88 19.34
CA ARG A 47 -38.36 -37.45 20.31
C ARG A 47 -37.96 -37.16 21.77
N LYS A 48 -36.66 -36.97 22.02
CA LYS A 48 -36.12 -36.60 23.34
C LYS A 48 -36.20 -35.09 23.64
N ARG A 49 -36.36 -34.25 22.61
CA ARG A 49 -36.43 -32.79 22.75
C ARG A 49 -37.86 -32.30 22.98
N GLY A 50 -38.85 -32.93 22.33
CA GLY A 50 -40.28 -32.58 22.47
C GLY A 50 -40.83 -32.68 23.90
N THR A 51 -40.31 -33.59 24.72
CA THR A 51 -40.71 -33.76 26.13
C THR A 51 -39.99 -32.82 27.11
N SER A 52 -38.88 -32.19 26.71
CA SER A 52 -38.09 -31.27 27.55
C SER A 52 -38.42 -29.78 27.37
N LEU A 53 -39.24 -29.45 26.35
CA LEU A 53 -39.54 -28.09 25.95
C LEU A 53 -40.71 -27.46 26.74
N SER A 54 -41.61 -28.27 27.30
CA SER A 54 -42.73 -27.78 28.11
C SER A 54 -42.35 -27.41 29.55
N THR A 55 -41.26 -27.94 30.09
CA THR A 55 -40.82 -27.68 31.47
C THR A 55 -39.83 -26.51 31.61
N ASN A 56 -39.22 -26.05 30.51
CA ASN A 56 -38.14 -25.06 30.53
C ASN A 56 -38.58 -23.62 30.19
N GLN A 57 -39.86 -23.38 29.88
CA GLN A 57 -40.33 -22.03 29.53
C GLN A 57 -40.59 -21.11 30.74
N SER A 58 -40.61 -21.64 31.97
CA SER A 58 -40.94 -20.84 33.17
C SER A 58 -39.72 -20.29 33.95
N GLN A 59 -38.47 -20.44 33.48
CA GLN A 59 -37.29 -20.08 34.28
C GLN A 59 -36.13 -19.33 33.59
N LYS A 60 -36.33 -18.63 32.46
CA LYS A 60 -35.28 -17.76 31.89
C LYS A 60 -35.66 -16.27 31.91
N LYS A 61 -35.60 -15.67 33.10
CA LYS A 61 -35.25 -14.24 33.23
C LYS A 61 -33.77 -14.09 32.83
N ASN A 62 -33.54 -13.74 31.58
CA ASN A 62 -32.21 -13.47 31.04
C ASN A 62 -31.60 -12.22 31.72
N HIS A 63 -30.83 -12.41 32.80
CA HIS A 63 -29.78 -11.44 33.12
C HIS A 63 -28.77 -11.48 31.97
N LYS A 64 -28.82 -10.49 31.07
CA LYS A 64 -27.78 -10.26 30.07
C LYS A 64 -26.49 -9.91 30.82
N TYR A 65 -25.66 -10.92 31.10
CA TYR A 65 -24.31 -10.68 31.58
C TYR A 65 -23.59 -9.80 30.55
N PHE A 66 -23.22 -8.58 30.95
CA PHE A 66 -22.43 -7.68 30.13
C PHE A 66 -21.10 -8.39 29.79
N PRO A 67 -20.67 -8.43 28.53
CA PRO A 67 -19.57 -9.28 28.08
C PRO A 67 -18.19 -8.68 28.42
N TRP A 68 -17.91 -8.47 29.71
CA TRP A 68 -16.68 -7.87 30.23
C TRP A 68 -15.41 -8.52 29.68
N LYS A 69 -15.40 -9.85 29.51
CA LYS A 69 -14.23 -10.57 28.96
C LYS A 69 -13.95 -10.21 27.50
N ALA A 70 -14.99 -10.10 26.67
CA ALA A 70 -14.84 -9.70 25.28
C ALA A 70 -14.39 -8.24 25.16
N LEU A 71 -14.97 -7.36 25.98
CA LEU A 71 -14.60 -5.94 26.01
C LEU A 71 -13.14 -5.73 26.43
N ILE A 72 -12.66 -6.46 27.45
CA ILE A 72 -11.24 -6.43 27.86
C ILE A 72 -10.34 -6.89 26.71
N TYR A 73 -10.70 -7.97 26.00
CA TYR A 73 -9.95 -8.47 24.85
C TYR A 73 -9.87 -7.44 23.71
N TYR A 74 -10.98 -6.77 23.41
CA TYR A 74 -11.02 -5.71 22.41
C TYR A 74 -10.13 -4.51 22.79
N ILE A 75 -10.17 -4.06 24.04
CA ILE A 75 -9.31 -2.97 24.53
C ILE A 75 -7.84 -3.34 24.35
N ILE A 76 -7.45 -4.55 24.78
CA ILE A 76 -6.06 -5.02 24.66
C ILE A 76 -5.62 -5.07 23.20
N ILE A 77 -6.45 -5.62 22.29
CA ILE A 77 -6.12 -5.70 20.86
C ILE A 77 -5.95 -4.31 20.25
N ILE A 78 -6.89 -3.39 20.50
CA ILE A 78 -6.86 -2.05 19.90
C ILE A 78 -5.63 -1.28 20.42
N SER A 79 -5.34 -1.37 21.72
CA SER A 79 -4.15 -0.76 22.30
C SER A 79 -2.86 -1.36 21.74
N LEU A 80 -2.80 -2.68 21.56
CA LEU A 80 -1.65 -3.37 20.98
C LEU A 80 -1.46 -3.00 19.49
N PHE A 81 -2.56 -2.86 18.75
CA PHE A 81 -2.53 -2.39 17.37
C PHE A 81 -1.99 -0.96 17.28
N ALA A 82 -2.50 -0.04 18.11
CA ALA A 82 -1.99 1.33 18.19
C ALA A 82 -0.51 1.37 18.58
N PHE A 83 -0.09 0.51 19.52
CA PHE A 83 1.31 0.36 19.91
C PHE A 83 2.18 -0.10 18.75
N ILE A 84 1.80 -1.16 18.02
CA ILE A 84 2.54 -1.64 16.85
C ILE A 84 2.62 -0.56 15.77
N PHE A 85 1.51 0.12 15.51
CA PHE A 85 1.44 1.22 14.54
C PHE A 85 2.43 2.33 14.90
N GLY A 86 2.36 2.82 16.15
CA GLY A 86 3.26 3.86 16.66
C GLY A 86 4.71 3.41 16.66
N PHE A 87 4.99 2.16 17.07
CA PHE A 87 6.32 1.59 17.07
C PHE A 87 6.93 1.55 15.66
N LEU A 88 6.19 1.04 14.67
CA LEU A 88 6.64 0.96 13.28
C LEU A 88 6.89 2.34 12.68
N TYR A 89 6.00 3.30 12.95
CA TYR A 89 6.09 4.65 12.40
C TYR A 89 7.22 5.47 13.03
N ILE A 90 7.25 5.53 14.37
CA ILE A 90 8.20 6.37 15.12
C ILE A 90 9.59 5.73 15.14
N GLY A 91 9.67 4.41 15.31
CA GLY A 91 10.95 3.73 15.49
C GLY A 91 11.89 3.85 14.28
N GLY A 92 11.35 3.90 13.07
CA GLY A 92 12.13 4.10 11.84
C GLY A 92 12.73 5.51 11.71
N LEU A 93 12.12 6.50 12.39
CA LEU A 93 12.42 7.93 12.25
C LEU A 93 13.06 8.55 13.50
N TRP A 94 13.19 7.79 14.60
CA TRP A 94 13.53 8.32 15.92
C TRP A 94 14.88 9.05 16.01
N ASN A 95 15.95 8.53 15.41
CA ASN A 95 17.27 9.15 15.50
C ASN A 95 18.17 8.88 14.26
N PRO A 96 17.85 9.40 13.07
CA PRO A 96 18.67 9.19 11.88
C PRO A 96 20.11 9.70 12.04
N GLY A 97 20.34 10.66 12.95
CA GLY A 97 21.63 11.30 13.18
C GLY A 97 22.77 10.35 13.54
N LYS A 98 22.56 9.35 14.41
CA LYS A 98 23.66 8.42 14.77
C LYS A 98 24.14 7.58 13.59
N LYS A 99 23.30 7.37 12.57
CA LYS A 99 23.67 6.61 11.36
C LYS A 99 24.44 7.45 10.34
N LEU A 100 24.41 8.78 10.45
CA LEU A 100 25.22 9.66 9.59
C LEU A 100 26.72 9.36 9.72
N LEU A 101 27.18 8.94 10.91
CA LEU A 101 28.58 8.54 11.17
C LEU A 101 29.03 7.33 10.34
N GLY A 102 28.09 6.45 9.97
CA GLY A 102 28.38 5.26 9.16
C GLY A 102 28.28 5.48 7.65
N MET A 103 27.90 6.69 7.22
CA MET A 103 27.72 7.01 5.81
C MET A 103 29.07 7.13 5.12
N LYS A 104 29.13 6.63 3.88
CA LYS A 104 30.34 6.68 3.06
C LYS A 104 30.39 7.97 2.26
N TYR A 105 31.47 8.71 2.43
CA TYR A 105 31.82 9.91 1.67
C TYR A 105 33.16 9.66 0.97
N ILE A 106 33.35 10.29 -0.18
CA ILE A 106 34.59 10.18 -0.94
C ILE A 106 35.22 11.56 -1.09
N VAL A 107 36.54 11.59 -1.07
CA VAL A 107 37.35 12.77 -1.38
C VAL A 107 38.17 12.39 -2.60
N VAL A 108 37.90 13.05 -3.72
CA VAL A 108 38.64 12.89 -4.96
C VAL A 108 39.66 14.02 -5.02
N ASN A 109 40.92 13.65 -4.87
CA ASN A 109 42.03 14.59 -4.83
C ASN A 109 42.68 14.71 -6.22
N SER A 110 42.55 15.88 -6.85
CA SER A 110 43.33 16.24 -8.05
C SER A 110 44.45 17.22 -7.73
N ASP A 111 44.63 17.59 -6.47
CA ASP A 111 45.65 18.52 -6.02
C ASP A 111 47.05 18.00 -6.36
N LYS A 112 47.83 18.81 -7.09
CA LYS A 112 49.22 18.47 -7.44
C LYS A 112 50.18 18.73 -6.27
N GLY A 113 49.68 19.30 -5.17
CA GLY A 113 50.48 19.62 -4.00
C GLY A 113 51.37 20.84 -4.23
N CYS A 114 52.52 20.85 -3.57
CA CYS A 114 53.41 22.00 -3.56
C CYS A 114 54.43 22.01 -4.72
N TYR A 115 53.98 22.38 -5.92
CA TYR A 115 54.84 22.46 -7.12
C TYR A 115 55.32 23.88 -7.49
N SER A 116 54.87 24.90 -6.76
CA SER A 116 55.23 26.31 -7.02
C SER A 116 56.42 26.75 -6.16
N ASN A 117 57.23 27.68 -6.67
CA ASN A 117 58.34 28.30 -5.94
C ASN A 117 57.88 29.03 -4.64
N THR A 118 56.59 29.34 -4.51
CA THR A 118 55.97 29.84 -3.27
C THR A 118 56.05 28.84 -2.11
N CYS A 119 56.09 27.54 -2.40
CA CYS A 119 56.22 26.48 -1.41
C CYS A 119 57.61 26.40 -0.79
N ALA A 120 58.65 26.56 -1.63
CA ALA A 120 60.04 26.60 -1.19
C ALA A 120 60.29 27.76 -0.20
N ARG A 121 59.64 28.91 -0.40
CA ARG A 121 59.72 30.08 0.50
C ARG A 121 59.20 29.84 1.92
N VAL A 122 58.35 28.82 2.12
CA VAL A 122 57.78 28.46 3.44
C VAL A 122 58.37 27.15 3.99
N GLY A 123 59.40 26.63 3.32
CA GLY A 123 60.04 25.37 3.70
C GLY A 123 59.05 24.19 3.67
N PHE A 124 58.17 24.15 2.67
CA PHE A 124 57.35 22.97 2.40
C PHE A 124 58.06 22.07 1.39
N ASN A 125 58.12 20.77 1.70
CA ASN A 125 58.58 19.77 0.74
C ASN A 125 57.63 19.70 -0.46
N GLU A 126 58.16 19.44 -1.64
CA GLU A 126 57.38 19.28 -2.88
C GLU A 126 56.31 18.18 -2.80
N THR A 127 56.46 17.25 -1.84
CA THR A 127 55.53 16.16 -1.56
C THR A 127 54.34 16.55 -0.68
N MET A 128 54.29 17.78 -0.15
CA MET A 128 53.19 18.20 0.73
C MET A 128 51.93 18.51 -0.08
N ASN A 129 50.87 17.75 0.20
CA ASN A 129 49.56 17.87 -0.43
C ASN A 129 48.51 18.10 0.66
N ILE A 130 47.98 19.32 0.74
CA ILE A 130 46.97 19.71 1.74
C ILE A 130 45.63 19.01 1.43
N GLY A 131 45.37 18.65 0.17
CA GLY A 131 44.22 17.81 -0.20
C GLY A 131 44.18 16.48 0.57
N ASN A 132 45.34 15.90 0.93
CA ASN A 132 45.39 14.69 1.74
C ASN A 132 44.97 14.91 3.20
N PHE A 133 44.89 16.15 3.70
CA PHE A 133 44.45 16.43 5.08
C PHE A 133 42.98 16.06 5.28
N TYR A 134 42.19 15.98 4.21
CA TYR A 134 40.81 15.50 4.24
C TYR A 134 40.70 14.03 4.69
N SER A 135 41.78 13.24 4.63
CA SER A 135 41.81 11.88 5.21
C SER A 135 41.53 11.88 6.72
N ARG A 136 41.90 12.94 7.43
CA ARG A 136 41.68 13.07 8.89
C ARG A 136 40.22 13.34 9.27
N LEU A 137 39.35 13.59 8.29
CA LEU A 137 37.91 13.70 8.52
C LEU A 137 37.26 12.33 8.74
N ASP A 138 37.96 11.24 8.40
CA ASP A 138 37.47 9.89 8.66
C ASP A 138 37.23 9.67 10.17
N GLY A 139 36.04 9.18 10.52
CA GLY A 139 35.64 8.94 11.91
C GLY A 139 35.10 10.16 12.68
N THR A 140 35.21 11.39 12.15
CA THR A 140 34.74 12.62 12.85
C THR A 140 33.28 13.00 12.55
N GLY A 141 32.59 12.19 11.74
CA GLY A 141 31.23 12.50 11.26
C GLY A 141 30.72 11.61 10.13
N GLY A 142 31.57 10.70 9.62
CA GLY A 142 31.33 9.85 8.46
C GLY A 142 32.54 8.96 8.17
N ARG A 143 32.40 8.05 7.21
CA ARG A 143 33.52 7.29 6.65
C ARG A 143 34.03 7.96 5.40
N PHE A 144 35.23 8.54 5.44
CA PHE A 144 35.83 9.28 4.32
C PHE A 144 36.92 8.44 3.67
N THR A 145 36.77 8.16 2.38
CA THR A 145 37.84 7.52 1.58
C THR A 145 38.47 8.56 0.66
N VAL A 146 39.78 8.73 0.74
CA VAL A 146 40.53 9.62 -0.17
C VAL A 146 41.07 8.80 -1.35
N VAL A 147 40.82 9.27 -2.56
CA VAL A 147 41.26 8.65 -3.81
C VAL A 147 41.82 9.73 -4.72
N ASN A 148 42.93 9.46 -5.40
CA ASN A 148 43.44 10.34 -6.44
C ASN A 148 42.64 10.10 -7.72
N GLY A 149 42.14 11.17 -8.35
CA GLY A 149 41.30 11.06 -9.54
C GLY A 149 40.84 12.41 -10.03
N ASN A 150 39.95 12.41 -11.03
CA ASN A 150 39.41 13.60 -11.67
C ASN A 150 37.96 13.87 -11.24
N ARG A 151 37.44 15.04 -11.62
CA ARG A 151 36.04 15.42 -11.35
C ARG A 151 35.04 14.39 -11.89
N ALA A 152 35.32 13.78 -13.04
CA ALA A 152 34.46 12.76 -13.65
C ALA A 152 34.29 11.53 -12.73
N ASP A 153 35.37 11.10 -12.07
CA ASP A 153 35.33 9.97 -11.14
C ASP A 153 34.44 10.32 -9.94
N ALA A 154 34.55 11.54 -9.41
CA ALA A 154 33.72 12.03 -8.32
C ALA A 154 32.22 11.96 -8.67
N VAL A 155 31.85 12.39 -9.88
CA VAL A 155 30.47 12.31 -10.40
C VAL A 155 30.02 10.86 -10.53
N GLU A 156 30.86 9.98 -11.08
CA GLU A 156 30.52 8.57 -11.28
C GLU A 156 30.28 7.83 -9.95
N TYR A 157 31.12 8.12 -8.94
CA TYR A 157 30.99 7.54 -7.60
C TYR A 157 29.66 7.88 -6.92
N VAL A 158 29.18 9.11 -7.10
CA VAL A 158 27.86 9.56 -6.60
C VAL A 158 26.74 8.95 -7.44
N LYS A 159 26.86 8.97 -8.78
CA LYS A 159 25.85 8.43 -9.71
C LYS A 159 25.62 6.92 -9.56
N LYS A 160 26.66 6.14 -9.22
CA LYS A 160 26.58 4.70 -8.93
C LYS A 160 26.11 4.38 -7.49
N PHE A 161 25.68 5.38 -6.72
CA PHE A 161 25.24 5.25 -5.32
C PHE A 161 26.25 4.62 -4.35
N LYS A 162 27.55 4.58 -4.72
CA LYS A 162 28.61 4.06 -3.85
C LYS A 162 28.86 4.99 -2.66
N TYR A 163 28.76 6.30 -2.89
CA TYR A 163 28.98 7.35 -1.92
C TYR A 163 27.80 8.34 -1.90
N TRP A 164 27.66 9.06 -0.80
CA TRP A 164 26.58 10.03 -0.59
C TRP A 164 26.92 11.45 -1.01
N ALA A 165 28.18 11.81 -0.83
CA ALA A 165 28.75 13.06 -1.30
C ALA A 165 30.19 12.79 -1.74
N ALA A 166 30.63 13.51 -2.77
CA ALA A 166 32.02 13.54 -3.19
C ALA A 166 32.57 14.96 -2.99
N PHE A 167 33.72 15.05 -2.32
CA PHE A 167 34.52 16.27 -2.25
C PHE A 167 35.52 16.23 -3.39
N TYR A 168 35.42 17.16 -4.33
CA TYR A 168 36.39 17.31 -5.40
C TYR A 168 37.35 18.45 -5.06
N ILE A 169 38.63 18.11 -4.92
CA ILE A 169 39.71 19.04 -4.59
C ILE A 169 40.45 19.39 -5.89
N PRO A 170 40.46 20.67 -6.30
CA PRO A 170 41.05 21.08 -7.58
C PRO A 170 42.59 21.06 -7.55
N GLU A 171 43.21 21.05 -8.73
CA GLU A 171 44.68 20.92 -8.88
C GLU A 171 45.52 22.00 -8.17
N LYS A 172 44.96 23.20 -7.98
CA LYS A 172 45.65 24.36 -7.40
C LYS A 172 45.38 24.54 -5.90
N PHE A 173 44.63 23.63 -5.28
CA PHE A 173 44.14 23.80 -3.91
C PHE A 173 45.25 24.06 -2.88
N THR A 174 46.33 23.26 -2.87
CA THR A 174 47.44 23.47 -1.93
C THR A 174 48.07 24.85 -2.10
N ILE A 175 48.24 25.33 -3.33
CA ILE A 175 48.84 26.64 -3.62
C ILE A 175 47.91 27.76 -3.16
N ASP A 176 46.62 27.66 -3.46
CA ASP A 176 45.63 28.68 -3.09
C ASP A 176 45.52 28.82 -1.56
N VAL A 177 45.58 27.71 -0.82
CA VAL A 177 45.62 27.72 0.64
C VAL A 177 46.91 28.37 1.15
N ILE A 178 48.07 27.96 0.63
CA ILE A 178 49.38 28.44 1.09
C ILE A 178 49.59 29.94 0.79
N GLN A 179 49.07 30.45 -0.33
CA GLN A 179 49.12 31.87 -0.66
C GLN A 179 48.47 32.78 0.40
N ASN A 180 47.53 32.25 1.19
CA ASN A 180 46.89 32.98 2.27
C ASN A 180 47.71 33.03 3.57
N LEU A 181 48.90 32.43 3.63
CA LEU A 181 49.79 32.57 4.77
C LEU A 181 50.41 33.97 4.79
N ASN A 182 50.44 34.61 5.97
CA ASN A 182 51.01 35.95 6.13
C ASN A 182 52.50 36.00 5.77
N SER A 183 53.20 34.87 5.85
CA SER A 183 54.61 34.72 5.47
C SER A 183 54.86 34.78 3.96
N ILE A 184 53.82 34.64 3.12
CA ILE A 184 53.94 34.67 1.65
C ILE A 184 53.32 35.93 1.05
N SER A 185 52.04 36.17 1.34
CA SER A 185 51.30 37.29 0.75
C SER A 185 50.26 37.83 1.73
N LYS A 186 50.03 39.15 1.64
CA LYS A 186 48.91 39.82 2.31
C LYS A 186 47.63 39.82 1.46
N SER A 187 47.70 39.37 0.20
CA SER A 187 46.55 39.28 -0.69
C SER A 187 45.74 38.01 -0.42
N PHE A 188 44.41 38.13 -0.39
CA PHE A 188 43.51 36.99 -0.26
C PHE A 188 43.44 36.21 -1.58
N SER A 189 43.64 34.89 -1.49
CA SER A 189 43.39 33.95 -2.60
C SER A 189 42.24 33.02 -2.23
N GLN A 190 41.34 32.74 -3.17
CA GLN A 190 40.12 31.98 -2.89
C GLN A 190 40.36 30.48 -3.09
N ALA A 191 40.53 29.74 -2.00
CA ALA A 191 40.59 28.28 -2.03
C ALA A 191 39.17 27.70 -2.18
N THR A 192 38.92 26.97 -3.26
CA THR A 192 37.60 26.39 -3.56
C THR A 192 37.63 24.86 -3.54
N VAL A 193 36.57 24.25 -3.01
CA VAL A 193 36.34 22.80 -3.02
C VAL A 193 34.92 22.55 -3.50
N GLU A 194 34.74 21.65 -4.45
CA GLU A 194 33.41 21.32 -4.96
C GLU A 194 32.83 20.14 -4.18
N ILE A 195 31.56 20.23 -3.80
CA ILE A 195 30.82 19.16 -3.15
C ILE A 195 29.73 18.69 -4.09
N ILE A 196 29.89 17.46 -4.56
CA ILE A 196 28.97 16.83 -5.49
C ILE A 196 28.03 15.92 -4.72
N VAL A 197 26.73 16.18 -4.83
CA VAL A 197 25.65 15.39 -4.23
C VAL A 197 24.56 15.09 -5.26
N ASP A 198 23.63 14.20 -4.90
CA ASP A 198 22.43 13.95 -5.70
C ASP A 198 21.20 14.14 -4.82
N GLU A 199 20.56 15.32 -4.92
CA GLU A 199 19.38 15.67 -4.12
C GLU A 199 18.21 14.73 -4.37
N THR A 200 17.97 14.37 -5.62
CA THR A 200 16.80 13.57 -6.04
C THR A 200 16.88 12.13 -5.55
N ARG A 201 18.08 11.61 -5.25
CA ARG A 201 18.27 10.29 -4.61
C ARG A 201 17.42 10.19 -3.35
N GLN A 202 17.55 11.18 -2.45
CA GLN A 202 16.70 11.33 -1.27
C GLN A 202 16.87 12.71 -0.65
N TYR A 203 15.89 13.59 -0.89
CA TYR A 203 15.95 15.00 -0.46
C TYR A 203 16.18 15.18 1.05
N THR A 204 15.40 14.49 1.87
CA THR A 204 15.48 14.57 3.35
C THR A 204 16.80 14.04 3.91
N THR A 205 17.39 13.04 3.27
CA THR A 205 18.67 12.47 3.70
C THR A 205 19.81 13.40 3.30
N VAL A 206 19.74 13.97 2.09
CA VAL A 206 20.72 14.96 1.63
C VAL A 206 20.67 16.23 2.49
N SER A 207 19.49 16.70 2.91
CA SER A 207 19.39 17.86 3.80
C SER A 207 20.04 17.62 5.18
N MET A 208 19.93 16.40 5.72
CA MET A 208 20.65 15.99 6.94
C MET A 208 22.16 15.92 6.71
N ILE A 209 22.59 15.34 5.58
CA ILE A 209 23.99 15.25 5.18
C ILE A 209 24.60 16.64 5.03
N ARG A 210 23.94 17.57 4.34
CA ARG A 210 24.38 18.98 4.21
C ARG A 210 24.67 19.61 5.55
N LYS A 211 23.77 19.44 6.52
CA LYS A 211 23.95 19.98 7.86
C LYS A 211 25.16 19.36 8.57
N ALA A 212 25.39 18.05 8.39
CA ALA A 212 26.56 17.36 8.92
C ALA A 212 27.86 17.83 8.23
N LEU A 213 27.87 17.91 6.89
CA LEU A 213 29.03 18.34 6.11
C LEU A 213 29.43 19.79 6.44
N ARG A 214 28.48 20.72 6.61
CA ARG A 214 28.79 22.11 7.03
C ARG A 214 29.50 22.17 8.38
N ARG A 215 29.12 21.32 9.33
CA ARG A 215 29.82 21.22 10.63
C ARG A 215 31.24 20.66 10.45
N LEU A 216 31.40 19.65 9.62
CA LEU A 216 32.71 19.06 9.31
C LEU A 216 33.63 20.06 8.60
N GLN A 217 33.13 20.81 7.62
CA GLN A 217 33.87 21.86 6.91
C GLN A 217 34.40 22.94 7.86
N LYS A 218 33.57 23.40 8.80
CA LYS A 218 33.99 24.38 9.81
C LYS A 218 35.08 23.83 10.72
N ASN A 219 34.93 22.59 11.19
CA ASN A 219 35.93 21.93 12.02
C ASN A 219 37.25 21.71 11.26
N PHE A 220 37.16 21.33 9.99
CA PHE A 220 38.32 21.19 9.10
C PHE A 220 39.06 22.52 8.95
N HIS A 221 38.34 23.62 8.71
CA HIS A 221 38.94 24.95 8.58
C HIS A 221 39.67 25.38 9.87
N ILE A 222 39.06 25.16 11.04
CA ILE A 222 39.70 25.44 12.34
C ILE A 222 40.95 24.58 12.53
N TYR A 223 40.87 23.30 12.18
CA TYR A 223 42.01 22.39 12.25
C TYR A 223 43.15 22.81 11.31
N LEU A 224 42.81 23.20 10.09
CA LEU A 224 43.75 23.70 9.10
C LEU A 224 44.43 24.98 9.63
N ALA A 225 43.67 25.95 10.13
CA ALA A 225 44.23 27.17 10.72
C ALA A 225 45.26 26.86 11.82
N ARG A 226 44.88 26.03 12.80
CA ARG A 226 45.78 25.60 13.89
C ARG A 226 47.02 24.87 13.41
N SER A 227 46.89 24.06 12.36
CA SER A 227 48.00 23.28 11.80
C SER A 227 49.05 24.16 11.11
N PHE A 228 48.77 25.42 10.85
CA PHE A 228 49.69 26.36 10.18
C PHE A 228 50.04 27.58 11.05
N ASP A 229 49.56 27.65 12.30
CA ASP A 229 49.88 28.75 13.22
C ASP A 229 51.39 28.91 13.44
N TYR A 230 52.13 27.80 13.52
CA TYR A 230 53.60 27.84 13.68
C TYR A 230 54.36 28.34 12.45
N LYS A 231 53.71 28.49 11.27
CA LYS A 231 54.33 28.93 10.01
C LYS A 231 53.96 30.35 9.58
N GLY A 232 53.42 31.14 10.51
CA GLY A 232 53.10 32.56 10.28
C GLY A 232 51.61 32.90 10.31
N SER A 233 50.74 31.92 10.62
CA SER A 233 49.28 32.03 10.61
C SER A 233 48.71 32.50 9.25
N PHE A 234 47.40 32.35 9.09
CA PHE A 234 46.72 32.79 7.87
C PHE A 234 46.33 34.27 7.95
N ASN A 235 46.11 34.88 6.79
CA ASN A 235 45.51 36.20 6.66
C ASN A 235 44.16 36.24 7.42
N PRO A 236 43.88 37.29 8.22
CA PRO A 236 42.60 37.45 8.92
C PRO A 236 41.37 37.26 8.01
N ILE A 237 41.43 37.70 6.75
CA ILE A 237 40.34 37.54 5.78
C ILE A 237 40.10 36.06 5.47
N PHE A 238 41.16 35.26 5.33
CA PHE A 238 41.07 33.82 5.11
C PHE A 238 40.59 33.09 6.38
N LEU A 239 40.99 33.54 7.58
CA LEU A 239 40.48 32.96 8.83
C LEU A 239 38.97 33.14 8.98
N ILE A 240 38.44 34.30 8.57
CA ILE A 240 37.01 34.62 8.64
C ILE A 240 36.21 33.92 7.53
N ARG A 241 36.65 33.99 6.26
CA ARG A 241 35.92 33.44 5.11
C ARG A 241 36.12 31.94 4.93
N GLY A 242 37.33 31.46 5.22
CA GLY A 242 37.75 30.08 5.04
C GLY A 242 37.72 29.57 3.61
N ILE A 243 37.73 28.24 3.49
CA ILE A 243 37.60 27.53 2.21
C ILE A 243 36.16 27.69 1.71
N GLU A 244 36.00 28.11 0.46
CA GLU A 244 34.69 28.16 -0.19
C GLU A 244 34.30 26.76 -0.69
N TYR A 245 33.15 26.28 -0.23
CA TYR A 245 32.60 25.01 -0.69
C TYR A 245 31.48 25.26 -1.71
N LYS A 246 31.73 24.96 -2.98
CA LYS A 246 30.74 25.07 -4.06
C LYS A 246 29.93 23.79 -4.13
N GLU A 247 28.66 23.86 -3.80
CA GLU A 247 27.77 22.71 -3.87
C GLU A 247 27.20 22.53 -5.28
N THR A 248 27.36 21.35 -5.85
CA THR A 248 26.81 20.98 -7.16
C THR A 248 25.93 19.74 -6.98
N SER A 249 24.63 19.88 -7.26
CA SER A 249 23.73 18.73 -7.30
C SER A 249 23.70 18.14 -8.71
N LEU A 250 23.82 16.82 -8.84
CA LEU A 250 23.71 16.13 -10.13
C LEU A 250 22.32 16.26 -10.73
N HIS A 251 21.30 16.15 -9.88
CA HIS A 251 19.90 16.37 -10.23
C HIS A 251 19.27 17.17 -9.10
N THR A 252 18.53 18.23 -9.42
CA THR A 252 17.91 19.11 -8.43
C THR A 252 16.43 18.75 -8.23
N VAL A 253 15.94 18.98 -7.01
CA VAL A 253 14.51 18.85 -6.73
C VAL A 253 13.88 20.23 -6.73
N ASP A 254 13.22 20.60 -7.84
CA ASP A 254 12.58 21.91 -7.98
C ASP A 254 11.44 22.11 -6.98
N LYS A 255 10.63 21.06 -6.77
CA LYS A 255 9.46 21.07 -5.89
C LYS A 255 9.53 19.91 -4.90
N TYR A 256 9.54 20.22 -3.59
CA TYR A 256 9.53 19.20 -2.52
C TYR A 256 8.39 18.18 -2.68
N GLY A 257 7.22 18.64 -3.08
CA GLY A 257 6.04 17.81 -3.32
C GLY A 257 6.27 16.70 -4.35
N GLN A 258 7.13 16.92 -5.34
CA GLN A 258 7.45 15.92 -6.36
C GLN A 258 8.27 14.75 -5.79
N SER A 259 9.26 15.04 -4.93
CA SER A 259 10.01 13.98 -4.23
C SER A 259 9.08 13.18 -3.31
N PHE A 260 8.15 13.85 -2.64
CA PHE A 260 7.18 13.22 -1.75
C PHE A 260 6.14 12.39 -2.52
N ALA A 261 5.70 12.86 -3.69
CA ALA A 261 4.74 12.18 -4.56
C ALA A 261 5.20 10.77 -4.96
N THR A 262 6.51 10.53 -5.11
CA THR A 262 7.04 9.21 -5.51
C THR A 262 6.58 8.06 -4.61
N PHE A 263 6.47 8.25 -3.29
CA PHE A 263 5.99 7.18 -2.41
C PHE A 263 4.51 7.33 -2.06
N VAL A 264 3.98 8.56 -2.00
CA VAL A 264 2.55 8.80 -1.76
C VAL A 264 1.70 8.21 -2.88
N THR A 265 2.13 8.28 -4.13
CA THR A 265 1.46 7.64 -5.28
C THR A 265 1.29 6.14 -5.04
N LEU A 266 2.37 5.47 -4.64
CA LEU A 266 2.36 4.03 -4.40
C LEU A 266 1.52 3.67 -3.17
N MET A 267 1.51 4.54 -2.16
CA MET A 267 0.64 4.39 -0.99
C MET A 267 -0.83 4.47 -1.38
N LEU A 268 -1.23 5.47 -2.18
CA LEU A 268 -2.60 5.62 -2.65
C LEU A 268 -3.05 4.42 -3.49
N ILE A 269 -2.19 3.95 -4.40
CA ILE A 269 -2.45 2.73 -5.18
C ILE A 269 -2.58 1.51 -4.28
N TRP A 270 -1.74 1.40 -3.24
CA TRP A 270 -1.84 0.31 -2.29
C TRP A 270 -3.17 0.35 -1.55
N ILE A 271 -3.56 1.50 -0.98
CA ILE A 271 -4.85 1.68 -0.29
C ILE A 271 -6.01 1.33 -1.21
N ALA A 272 -5.96 1.81 -2.46
CA ALA A 272 -6.98 1.50 -3.45
C ALA A 272 -7.05 0.00 -3.78
N SER A 273 -5.92 -0.70 -3.82
CA SER A 273 -5.90 -2.16 -4.00
C SER A 273 -6.48 -2.92 -2.80
N ILE A 274 -6.37 -2.40 -1.57
CA ILE A 274 -7.06 -2.95 -0.39
C ILE A 274 -8.58 -2.85 -0.61
N SER A 275 -9.05 -1.66 -0.96
CA SER A 275 -10.48 -1.40 -1.21
C SER A 275 -11.02 -2.25 -2.37
N ALA A 276 -10.28 -2.36 -3.48
CA ALA A 276 -10.66 -3.19 -4.61
C ALA A 276 -10.77 -4.67 -4.22
N SER A 277 -9.84 -5.18 -3.40
CA SER A 277 -9.88 -6.57 -2.90
C SER A 277 -11.11 -6.81 -2.02
N ILE A 278 -11.46 -5.86 -1.14
CA ILE A 278 -12.66 -5.95 -0.28
C ILE A 278 -13.94 -5.96 -1.12
N ILE A 279 -14.07 -5.02 -2.06
CA ILE A 279 -15.28 -4.88 -2.91
C ILE A 279 -15.50 -6.15 -3.74
N THR A 280 -14.43 -6.67 -4.35
CA THR A 280 -14.50 -7.82 -5.26
C THR A 280 -14.69 -9.16 -4.57
N HIS A 281 -14.44 -9.25 -3.26
CA HIS A 281 -14.63 -10.48 -2.50
C HIS A 281 -15.92 -10.47 -1.67
N PHE A 282 -16.25 -9.37 -1.01
CA PHE A 282 -17.39 -9.31 -0.09
C PHE A 282 -18.65 -8.71 -0.69
N TYR A 283 -18.53 -7.69 -1.54
CA TYR A 283 -19.70 -6.93 -2.01
C TYR A 283 -20.21 -7.43 -3.37
N PHE A 284 -19.31 -7.77 -4.29
CA PHE A 284 -19.64 -8.36 -5.59
C PHE A 284 -19.03 -9.76 -5.74
N PRO A 285 -19.57 -10.79 -5.05
CA PRO A 285 -19.13 -12.15 -5.24
C PRO A 285 -19.57 -12.65 -6.62
N PHE A 286 -18.67 -12.60 -7.61
CA PHE A 286 -18.91 -13.06 -8.99
C PHE A 286 -19.24 -14.57 -9.08
N GLU A 287 -19.12 -15.29 -7.97
CA GLU A 287 -19.41 -16.72 -7.88
C GLU A 287 -20.87 -17.05 -8.24
N SER A 288 -21.83 -16.21 -7.85
CA SER A 288 -23.27 -16.51 -8.06
C SER A 288 -23.69 -16.57 -9.54
N LEU A 289 -23.00 -15.84 -10.42
CA LEU A 289 -23.40 -15.68 -11.83
C LEU A 289 -23.28 -16.95 -12.68
N TRP A 290 -22.24 -17.75 -12.43
CA TRP A 290 -21.88 -18.90 -13.27
C TRP A 290 -21.76 -20.21 -12.50
N LEU A 291 -21.55 -20.16 -11.18
CA LEU A 291 -21.40 -21.37 -10.37
C LEU A 291 -22.74 -22.10 -10.15
N GLU A 292 -23.86 -21.36 -10.24
CA GLU A 292 -25.22 -21.87 -10.02
C GLU A 292 -25.92 -22.32 -11.33
N LYS A 293 -25.28 -22.16 -12.49
CA LYS A 293 -25.84 -22.60 -13.78
C LYS A 293 -25.37 -24.01 -14.12
N LYS A 294 -26.33 -24.94 -14.32
CA LYS A 294 -26.06 -26.35 -14.67
C LYS A 294 -25.35 -26.54 -16.01
N ASP A 295 -25.59 -25.65 -16.99
CA ASP A 295 -25.14 -25.84 -18.38
C ASP A 295 -23.84 -25.11 -18.75
N ALA A 296 -23.15 -24.52 -17.78
CA ALA A 296 -21.92 -23.77 -18.04
C ALA A 296 -20.72 -24.71 -18.29
N LYS A 297 -20.17 -24.71 -19.52
CA LYS A 297 -18.84 -25.29 -19.79
C LYS A 297 -17.76 -24.51 -19.03
N HIS A 298 -16.97 -25.21 -18.22
CA HIS A 298 -15.89 -24.70 -17.35
C HIS A 298 -16.27 -23.46 -16.50
N PRO A 299 -17.21 -23.59 -15.54
CA PRO A 299 -17.73 -22.45 -14.77
C PRO A 299 -16.65 -21.77 -13.92
N ILE A 300 -15.73 -22.55 -13.35
CA ILE A 300 -14.63 -22.06 -12.50
C ILE A 300 -13.70 -21.13 -13.29
N LEU A 301 -13.29 -21.54 -14.50
CA LEU A 301 -12.37 -20.76 -15.32
C LEU A 301 -12.99 -19.42 -15.75
N LYS A 302 -14.28 -19.42 -16.12
CA LYS A 302 -15.00 -18.20 -16.52
C LYS A 302 -15.08 -17.19 -15.37
N VAL A 303 -15.37 -17.64 -14.16
CA VAL A 303 -15.41 -16.78 -12.96
C VAL A 303 -14.04 -16.17 -12.66
N ILE A 304 -12.97 -16.97 -12.74
CA ILE A 304 -11.59 -16.48 -12.53
C ILE A 304 -11.22 -15.41 -13.56
N CYS A 305 -11.45 -15.68 -14.85
CA CYS A 305 -11.16 -14.72 -15.91
C CYS A 305 -11.96 -13.41 -15.74
N LEU A 306 -13.24 -13.51 -15.38
CA LEU A 306 -14.08 -12.33 -15.13
C LEU A 306 -13.54 -11.51 -13.96
N LYS A 307 -13.19 -12.15 -12.84
CA LYS A 307 -12.64 -11.47 -11.66
C LYS A 307 -11.33 -10.74 -11.98
N ILE A 308 -10.41 -11.41 -12.69
CA ILE A 308 -9.14 -10.80 -13.12
C ILE A 308 -9.39 -9.59 -14.02
N LEU A 309 -10.31 -9.70 -14.99
CA LEU A 309 -10.66 -8.62 -15.91
C LEU A 309 -11.26 -7.42 -15.17
N VAL A 310 -12.23 -7.64 -14.29
CA VAL A 310 -12.86 -6.55 -13.52
C VAL A 310 -11.86 -5.89 -12.58
N CYS A 311 -11.05 -6.67 -11.86
CA CYS A 311 -10.00 -6.12 -11.01
C CYS A 311 -8.98 -5.29 -11.82
N GLY A 312 -8.58 -5.78 -13.01
CA GLY A 312 -7.70 -5.06 -13.92
C GLY A 312 -8.28 -3.70 -14.34
N LEU A 313 -9.53 -3.68 -14.82
CA LEU A 313 -10.22 -2.44 -15.21
C LEU A 313 -10.37 -1.46 -14.04
N MET A 314 -10.74 -1.95 -12.84
CA MET A 314 -10.81 -1.13 -11.64
C MET A 314 -9.45 -0.50 -11.31
N THR A 315 -8.36 -1.29 -11.32
CA THR A 315 -7.01 -0.78 -11.04
C THR A 315 -6.52 0.22 -12.09
N LEU A 316 -6.93 0.06 -13.35
CA LEU A 316 -6.62 1.00 -14.42
C LEU A 316 -7.29 2.35 -14.14
N PHE A 317 -8.59 2.34 -13.82
CA PHE A 317 -9.34 3.56 -13.50
C PHE A 317 -8.77 4.27 -12.26
N ILE A 318 -8.48 3.52 -11.20
CA ILE A 318 -7.87 4.05 -9.98
C ILE A 318 -6.51 4.68 -10.29
N THR A 319 -5.69 4.02 -11.10
CA THR A 319 -4.38 4.56 -11.51
C THR A 319 -4.54 5.90 -12.20
N PHE A 320 -5.49 6.00 -13.15
CA PHE A 320 -5.80 7.25 -13.82
C PHE A 320 -6.17 8.37 -12.83
N VAL A 321 -7.07 8.10 -11.87
CA VAL A 321 -7.47 9.06 -10.84
C VAL A 321 -6.27 9.51 -9.98
N VAL A 322 -5.43 8.58 -9.53
CA VAL A 322 -4.25 8.89 -8.69
C VAL A 322 -3.24 9.78 -9.41
N LEU A 323 -3.10 9.63 -10.74
CA LEU A 323 -2.20 10.48 -11.51
C LEU A 323 -2.77 11.88 -11.75
N ILE A 324 -4.09 11.99 -11.95
CA ILE A 324 -4.75 13.30 -12.08
C ILE A 324 -4.51 14.17 -10.84
N ILE A 325 -4.55 13.59 -9.64
CA ILE A 325 -4.32 14.33 -8.39
C ILE A 325 -2.98 15.08 -8.44
N GLN A 326 -1.92 14.45 -8.96
CA GLN A 326 -0.61 15.09 -9.03
C GLN A 326 -0.55 16.22 -10.04
N TYR A 327 -1.28 16.09 -11.14
CA TYR A 327 -1.42 17.14 -12.14
C TYR A 327 -2.17 18.37 -11.59
N ILE A 328 -3.20 18.14 -10.76
CA ILE A 328 -3.94 19.21 -10.07
C ILE A 328 -3.04 19.90 -9.04
N CYS A 329 -2.24 19.15 -8.28
CA CYS A 329 -1.41 19.71 -7.22
C CYS A 329 -0.20 20.51 -7.74
N GLY A 330 0.22 20.35 -9.00
CA GLY A 330 1.23 21.19 -9.62
C GLY A 330 1.90 20.57 -10.85
N GLU A 331 2.80 21.33 -11.48
CA GLU A 331 3.53 20.85 -12.64
C GLU A 331 4.51 19.74 -12.24
N LEU A 332 4.31 18.56 -12.83
CA LEU A 332 5.12 17.37 -12.63
C LEU A 332 6.15 17.25 -13.76
N GLN A 333 7.43 17.39 -13.47
CA GLN A 333 8.48 17.14 -14.45
C GLN A 333 8.80 15.64 -14.53
N VAL A 334 8.56 15.00 -15.67
CA VAL A 334 8.84 13.56 -15.85
C VAL A 334 9.82 13.36 -17.00
N GLU A 335 11.09 13.08 -16.68
CA GLU A 335 12.14 12.97 -17.70
C GLU A 335 12.00 11.76 -18.64
N LYS A 336 11.39 10.66 -18.19
CA LYS A 336 11.11 9.49 -19.05
C LYS A 336 9.75 9.58 -19.76
N GLY A 337 9.01 10.68 -19.56
CA GLY A 337 7.69 10.90 -20.10
C GLY A 337 6.55 10.32 -19.27
N TYR A 338 5.37 10.92 -19.41
CA TYR A 338 4.14 10.56 -18.71
C TYR A 338 3.64 9.13 -18.98
N PRO A 339 3.77 8.55 -20.20
CA PRO A 339 3.33 7.17 -20.44
C PRO A 339 4.11 6.16 -19.60
N ALA A 340 5.44 6.32 -19.49
CA ALA A 340 6.28 5.44 -18.68
C ALA A 340 5.89 5.50 -17.20
N TYR A 341 5.51 6.70 -16.73
CA TYR A 341 4.98 6.88 -15.38
C TYR A 341 3.65 6.15 -15.18
N PHE A 342 2.68 6.34 -16.08
CA PHE A 342 1.38 5.68 -16.00
C PHE A 342 1.48 4.16 -16.00
N PHE A 343 2.20 3.59 -16.98
CA PHE A 343 2.35 2.14 -17.09
C PHE A 343 3.08 1.55 -15.90
N PHE A 344 4.06 2.28 -15.32
CA PHE A 344 4.75 1.81 -14.14
C PHE A 344 3.84 1.77 -12.90
N VAL A 345 3.05 2.83 -12.66
CA VAL A 345 2.12 2.86 -11.53
C VAL A 345 1.03 1.81 -11.68
N TYR A 346 0.52 1.63 -12.90
CA TYR A 346 -0.42 0.56 -13.22
C TYR A 346 0.19 -0.82 -13.00
N PHE A 347 1.43 -1.04 -13.46
CA PHE A 347 2.18 -2.27 -13.21
C PHE A 347 2.34 -2.56 -11.71
N PHE A 348 2.69 -1.54 -10.91
CA PHE A 348 2.79 -1.68 -9.46
C PHE A 348 1.44 -1.99 -8.80
N SER A 349 0.33 -1.50 -9.34
CA SER A 349 -1.01 -1.78 -8.79
C SER A 349 -1.33 -3.27 -8.77
N PHE A 350 -0.86 -4.04 -9.76
CA PHE A 350 -1.01 -5.50 -9.76
C PHE A 350 -0.29 -6.17 -8.61
N CYS A 351 0.83 -5.62 -8.14
CA CYS A 351 1.54 -6.14 -6.98
C CYS A 351 0.72 -5.97 -5.71
N GLY A 352 0.15 -4.78 -5.49
CA GLY A 352 -0.73 -4.53 -4.34
C GLY A 352 -1.97 -5.42 -4.38
N LEU A 353 -2.60 -5.51 -5.54
CA LEU A 353 -3.78 -6.35 -5.76
C LEU A 353 -3.48 -7.85 -5.50
N ALA A 354 -2.38 -8.38 -6.02
CA ALA A 354 -2.02 -9.79 -5.84
C ALA A 354 -1.78 -10.13 -4.36
N VAL A 355 -1.05 -9.28 -3.62
CA VAL A 355 -0.79 -9.50 -2.19
C VAL A 355 -2.09 -9.42 -1.38
N ASN A 356 -2.90 -8.39 -1.61
CA ASN A 356 -4.14 -8.19 -0.86
C ASN A 356 -5.17 -9.29 -1.17
N ASN A 357 -5.31 -9.70 -2.43
CA ASN A 357 -6.16 -10.84 -2.79
C ASN A 357 -5.64 -12.16 -2.21
N THR A 358 -4.34 -12.34 -2.03
CA THR A 358 -3.86 -13.55 -1.33
C THR A 358 -4.26 -13.52 0.14
N LEU A 359 -4.11 -12.37 0.81
CA LEU A 359 -4.42 -12.22 2.23
C LEU A 359 -5.92 -12.36 2.52
N ILE A 360 -6.79 -11.88 1.63
CA ILE A 360 -8.25 -11.95 1.83
C ILE A 360 -8.77 -13.39 1.82
N HIS A 361 -8.15 -14.27 1.01
CA HIS A 361 -8.49 -15.69 0.98
C HIS A 361 -7.92 -16.48 2.18
N LEU A 362 -6.92 -15.94 2.88
CA LEU A 362 -6.27 -16.60 4.02
C LEU A 362 -6.86 -16.23 5.38
N LEU A 363 -7.40 -15.01 5.51
CA LEU A 363 -7.76 -14.42 6.79
C LEU A 363 -9.24 -14.01 6.83
N PRO A 364 -9.93 -14.16 7.97
CA PRO A 364 -11.27 -13.60 8.13
C PRO A 364 -11.25 -12.07 8.04
N PHE A 365 -12.37 -11.45 7.68
CA PHE A 365 -12.49 -10.01 7.37
C PHE A 365 -11.71 -9.08 8.31
N ILE A 366 -11.93 -9.21 9.63
CA ILE A 366 -11.29 -8.33 10.63
C ILE A 366 -9.77 -8.55 10.68
N ALA A 367 -9.32 -9.80 10.64
CA ALA A 367 -7.90 -10.13 10.68
C ALA A 367 -7.19 -9.71 9.39
N TYR A 368 -7.85 -9.86 8.23
CA TYR A 368 -7.39 -9.35 6.95
C TYR A 368 -7.14 -7.85 7.02
N TYR A 369 -8.14 -7.08 7.44
CA TYR A 369 -8.04 -5.62 7.52
C TYR A 369 -6.87 -5.17 8.39
N LEU A 370 -6.77 -5.70 9.62
CA LEU A 370 -5.67 -5.35 10.53
C LEU A 370 -4.29 -5.73 9.97
N THR A 371 -4.17 -6.91 9.37
CA THR A 371 -2.90 -7.41 8.81
C THR A 371 -2.44 -6.56 7.64
N VAL A 372 -3.34 -6.25 6.71
CA VAL A 372 -3.02 -5.45 5.52
C VAL A 372 -2.66 -4.01 5.90
N THR A 373 -3.35 -3.42 6.88
CA THR A 373 -3.00 -2.08 7.37
C THR A 373 -1.61 -2.06 8.02
N ILE A 374 -1.29 -3.03 8.90
CA ILE A 374 0.07 -3.18 9.48
C ILE A 374 1.12 -3.34 8.38
N PHE A 375 0.83 -4.19 7.40
CA PHE A 375 1.73 -4.45 6.29
C PHE A 375 1.97 -3.20 5.43
N MET A 376 0.94 -2.38 5.19
CA MET A 376 1.06 -1.12 4.47
C MET A 376 1.95 -0.11 5.23
N ILE A 377 1.78 0.06 6.55
CA ILE A 377 2.62 1.00 7.34
C ILE A 377 4.07 0.54 7.37
N LEU A 378 4.28 -0.77 7.53
CA LEU A 378 5.62 -1.35 7.45
C LEU A 378 6.26 -1.02 6.10
N GLN A 379 5.52 -1.10 5.00
CA GLN A 379 6.03 -0.68 3.70
C GLN A 379 6.35 0.82 3.66
N ILE A 380 5.43 1.71 4.05
CA ILE A 380 5.63 3.17 4.00
C ILE A 380 6.87 3.60 4.79
N THR A 381 7.07 3.05 5.98
CA THR A 381 8.17 3.42 6.87
C THR A 381 9.52 2.90 6.40
N THR A 382 9.52 1.84 5.58
CA THR A 382 10.74 1.15 5.13
C THR A 382 11.06 1.39 3.63
N CYS A 383 10.13 1.94 2.84
CA CYS A 383 10.21 2.02 1.37
C CYS A 383 11.14 3.11 0.79
N ASN A 384 12.18 3.55 1.50
CA ASN A 384 13.10 4.60 1.02
C ASN A 384 12.42 5.94 0.66
N GLY A 385 11.18 6.17 1.12
CA GLY A 385 10.37 7.34 0.78
C GLY A 385 10.70 8.56 1.64
N ILE A 386 10.71 8.38 2.96
CA ILE A 386 10.96 9.46 3.93
C ILE A 386 12.43 9.57 4.30
N LEU A 387 13.12 8.46 4.50
CA LEU A 387 14.56 8.41 4.77
C LEU A 387 15.20 7.34 3.91
N ASP A 388 16.47 7.54 3.57
CA ASP A 388 17.19 6.48 2.87
C ASP A 388 17.44 5.29 3.80
N HIS A 389 17.41 4.11 3.22
CA HIS A 389 17.71 2.82 3.82
C HIS A 389 19.06 2.79 4.56
N SER A 390 20.02 3.59 4.12
CA SER A 390 21.33 3.74 4.76
C SER A 390 21.21 4.36 6.17
N LEU A 391 20.21 5.22 6.38
CA LEU A 391 19.93 5.88 7.66
C LEU A 391 18.92 5.12 8.55
N GLN A 392 18.20 4.15 7.99
CA GLN A 392 17.27 3.32 8.74
C GLN A 392 17.99 2.38 9.73
N TYR A 393 17.38 2.15 10.89
CA TYR A 393 17.89 1.24 11.91
C TYR A 393 17.46 -0.19 11.65
N GLY A 394 18.36 -1.15 11.95
CA GLY A 394 18.09 -2.58 12.12
C GLY A 394 16.87 -3.12 11.37
N PHE A 395 15.79 -3.39 12.13
CA PHE A 395 14.54 -3.96 11.64
C PHE A 395 13.94 -3.23 10.43
N TRP A 396 13.98 -1.90 10.38
CA TRP A 396 13.42 -1.10 9.27
C TRP A 396 14.17 -1.30 7.94
N LYS A 397 15.33 -1.95 7.96
CA LYS A 397 16.01 -2.39 6.73
C LYS A 397 15.29 -3.53 6.02
N ILE A 398 14.25 -4.12 6.62
CA ILE A 398 13.40 -5.12 5.96
C ILE A 398 12.75 -4.59 4.68
N GLY A 399 12.65 -3.27 4.50
CA GLY A 399 12.10 -2.64 3.29
C GLY A 399 12.67 -3.16 1.98
N ARG A 400 13.95 -3.59 1.96
CA ARG A 400 14.56 -4.22 0.76
C ARG A 400 13.88 -5.52 0.33
N ALA A 401 13.14 -6.19 1.21
CA ALA A 401 12.37 -7.37 0.82
C ALA A 401 11.01 -6.99 0.23
N LEU A 402 10.53 -5.77 0.48
CA LEU A 402 9.17 -5.34 0.19
C LEU A 402 9.07 -4.64 -1.18
N PRO A 403 7.95 -4.80 -1.90
CA PRO A 403 7.81 -4.29 -3.26
C PRO A 403 7.82 -2.76 -3.33
N MET A 404 7.25 -2.06 -2.33
CA MET A 404 7.19 -0.60 -2.33
C MET A 404 8.57 0.07 -2.30
N TYR A 405 9.60 -0.56 -1.72
CA TYR A 405 10.98 -0.05 -1.75
C TYR A 405 11.51 0.07 -3.19
N TYR A 406 11.30 -0.98 -3.99
CA TYR A 406 11.67 -0.99 -5.40
C TYR A 406 10.76 -0.08 -6.22
N GLY A 407 9.49 0.03 -5.82
CA GLY A 407 8.52 0.94 -6.41
C GLY A 407 8.98 2.41 -6.35
N VAL A 408 9.30 2.90 -5.16
CA VAL A 408 9.75 4.29 -4.95
C VAL A 408 11.03 4.57 -5.72
N ARG A 409 11.97 3.63 -5.70
CA ARG A 409 13.24 3.75 -6.43
C ARG A 409 13.01 3.83 -7.93
N GLN A 410 12.09 3.05 -8.48
CA GLN A 410 11.76 3.08 -9.89
C GLN A 410 11.05 4.37 -10.30
N LEU A 411 10.18 4.93 -9.45
CA LEU A 411 9.57 6.24 -9.70
C LEU A 411 10.60 7.38 -9.74
N LYS A 412 11.61 7.35 -8.86
CA LYS A 412 12.72 8.32 -8.91
C LYS A 412 13.52 8.23 -10.23
N ILE A 413 13.71 7.02 -10.76
CA ILE A 413 14.31 6.81 -12.09
C ILE A 413 13.44 7.39 -13.21
N ILE A 414 12.11 7.32 -13.09
CA ILE A 414 11.19 7.84 -14.10
C ILE A 414 11.14 9.37 -14.06
N PHE A 415 11.16 9.97 -12.87
CA PHE A 415 11.10 11.43 -12.70
C PHE A 415 12.41 12.12 -13.06
N TRP A 416 13.56 11.62 -12.60
CA TRP A 416 14.87 12.31 -12.70
C TRP A 416 16.01 11.47 -13.31
N LYS A 417 15.72 10.30 -13.89
CA LYS A 417 16.74 9.34 -14.41
C LYS A 417 17.84 8.96 -13.40
N VAL A 418 17.53 9.03 -12.12
CA VAL A 418 18.49 8.76 -11.04
C VAL A 418 18.58 7.28 -10.72
N GLY A 419 19.76 6.69 -10.95
CA GLY A 419 20.02 5.28 -10.62
C GLY A 419 19.65 4.27 -11.72
N GLU A 420 19.76 4.64 -13.00
CA GLU A 420 19.42 3.80 -14.17
C GLU A 420 20.01 2.38 -14.11
N HIS A 421 21.21 2.22 -13.55
CA HIS A 421 21.87 0.92 -13.35
C HIS A 421 21.05 -0.10 -12.55
N THR A 422 19.98 0.32 -11.87
CA THR A 422 19.13 -0.55 -11.05
C THR A 422 17.71 -0.73 -11.55
N THR A 423 17.37 -0.18 -12.71
CA THR A 423 16.03 -0.32 -13.30
C THR A 423 15.61 -1.78 -13.44
N VAL A 424 16.48 -2.62 -14.00
CA VAL A 424 16.18 -4.04 -14.27
C VAL A 424 15.91 -4.79 -12.97
N ILE A 425 16.74 -4.59 -11.95
CA ILE A 425 16.58 -5.25 -10.64
C ILE A 425 15.26 -4.86 -9.99
N ASN A 426 14.89 -3.57 -10.03
CA ASN A 426 13.65 -3.09 -9.44
C ASN A 426 12.42 -3.75 -10.09
N LEU A 427 12.40 -3.82 -11.43
CA LEU A 427 11.29 -4.40 -12.18
C LEU A 427 11.18 -5.91 -11.96
N ILE A 428 12.30 -6.64 -11.96
CA ILE A 428 12.32 -8.09 -11.74
C ILE A 428 11.78 -8.43 -10.35
N VAL A 429 12.19 -7.71 -9.30
CA VAL A 429 11.71 -8.00 -7.94
C VAL A 429 10.21 -7.77 -7.83
N ILE A 430 9.68 -6.67 -8.37
CA ILE A 430 8.23 -6.41 -8.37
C ILE A 430 7.49 -7.49 -9.17
N LEU A 431 8.02 -7.90 -10.33
CA LEU A 431 7.45 -8.97 -11.14
C LEU A 431 7.40 -10.31 -10.40
N LEU A 432 8.46 -10.67 -9.66
CA LEU A 432 8.50 -11.88 -8.85
C LEU A 432 7.43 -11.87 -7.76
N TRP A 433 7.21 -10.73 -7.10
CA TRP A 433 6.11 -10.57 -6.15
C TRP A 433 4.75 -10.76 -6.81
N ILE A 434 4.53 -10.14 -7.97
CA ILE A 434 3.28 -10.30 -8.74
C ILE A 434 3.05 -11.77 -9.08
N LEU A 435 4.04 -12.46 -9.65
CA LEU A 435 3.92 -13.85 -10.09
C LEU A 435 3.67 -14.81 -8.91
N PHE A 436 4.40 -14.64 -7.81
CA PHE A 436 4.26 -15.50 -6.63
C PHE A 436 2.88 -15.35 -5.97
N PHE A 437 2.45 -14.12 -5.69
CA PHE A 437 1.17 -13.88 -5.02
C PHE A 437 -0.03 -14.10 -5.95
N SER A 438 0.07 -13.78 -7.24
CA SER A 438 -1.01 -14.08 -8.19
C SER A 438 -1.22 -15.59 -8.37
N SER A 439 -0.14 -16.37 -8.49
CA SER A 439 -0.22 -17.83 -8.56
C SER A 439 -0.86 -18.41 -7.31
N THR A 440 -0.44 -17.93 -6.13
CA THR A 440 -1.01 -18.34 -4.84
C THR A 440 -2.51 -17.97 -4.74
N THR A 441 -2.87 -16.76 -5.16
CA THR A 441 -4.27 -16.30 -5.20
C THR A 441 -5.12 -17.19 -6.09
N ILE A 442 -4.66 -17.52 -7.31
CA ILE A 442 -5.41 -18.36 -8.26
C ILE A 442 -5.63 -19.75 -7.66
N ILE A 443 -4.61 -20.35 -7.03
CA ILE A 443 -4.72 -21.66 -6.39
C ILE A 443 -5.75 -21.63 -5.25
N LEU A 444 -5.64 -20.65 -4.34
CA LEU A 444 -6.58 -20.49 -3.23
C LEU A 444 -8.01 -20.27 -3.73
N TYR A 445 -8.18 -19.44 -4.75
CA TYR A 445 -9.49 -19.14 -5.31
C TYR A 445 -10.11 -20.35 -6.01
N VAL A 446 -9.31 -21.17 -6.72
CA VAL A 446 -9.79 -22.45 -7.28
C VAL A 446 -10.28 -23.39 -6.18
N PHE A 447 -9.56 -23.49 -5.06
CA PHE A 447 -10.01 -24.32 -3.93
C PHE A 447 -11.30 -23.81 -3.30
N GLU A 448 -11.42 -22.50 -3.11
CA GLU A 448 -12.64 -21.88 -2.59
C GLU A 448 -13.85 -22.15 -3.52
N LEU A 449 -13.68 -21.95 -4.83
CA LEU A 449 -14.74 -22.18 -5.83
C LEU A 449 -15.16 -23.66 -5.89
N LYS A 450 -14.22 -24.60 -5.76
CA LYS A 450 -14.53 -26.03 -5.68
C LYS A 450 -15.39 -26.35 -4.45
N SER A 451 -15.02 -25.83 -3.28
CA SER A 451 -15.78 -26.02 -2.04
C SER A 451 -17.19 -25.43 -2.14
N LYS A 452 -17.33 -24.19 -2.63
CA LYS A 452 -18.63 -23.54 -2.84
C LYS A 452 -19.52 -24.35 -3.79
N ARG A 453 -18.95 -24.91 -4.87
CA ARG A 453 -19.69 -25.74 -5.83
C ARG A 453 -20.18 -27.05 -5.21
N GLU A 454 -19.34 -27.73 -4.42
CA GLU A 454 -19.74 -28.95 -3.72
C GLU A 454 -20.85 -28.72 -2.69
N GLU A 455 -20.81 -27.59 -1.98
CA GLU A 455 -21.90 -27.21 -1.07
C GLU A 455 -23.20 -26.92 -1.81
N TRP A 456 -23.14 -26.19 -2.92
CA TRP A 456 -24.30 -25.90 -3.74
C TRP A 456 -24.92 -27.20 -4.30
N LEU A 457 -24.12 -28.10 -4.87
CA LEU A 457 -24.59 -29.41 -5.35
C LEU A 457 -25.24 -30.23 -4.23
N ARG A 458 -24.67 -30.23 -3.01
CA ARG A 458 -25.26 -30.89 -1.84
C ARG A 458 -26.57 -30.25 -1.37
N LYS A 459 -26.73 -28.93 -1.52
CA LYS A 459 -27.99 -28.24 -1.21
C LYS A 459 -29.05 -28.58 -2.25
N GLU A 460 -28.69 -28.64 -3.52
CA GLU A 460 -29.61 -28.96 -4.60
C GLU A 460 -30.06 -30.42 -4.57
N TYR A 461 -29.13 -31.35 -4.29
CA TYR A 461 -29.46 -32.76 -4.07
C TYR A 461 -30.45 -32.94 -2.92
N ARG A 462 -30.25 -32.25 -1.78
CA ARG A 462 -31.20 -32.27 -0.66
C ARG A 462 -32.59 -31.76 -1.01
N LYS A 463 -32.71 -30.74 -1.86
CA LYS A 463 -34.01 -30.25 -2.33
C LYS A 463 -34.75 -31.30 -3.18
N LEU A 464 -34.02 -32.00 -4.05
CA LEU A 464 -34.60 -33.06 -4.88
C LEU A 464 -35.10 -34.26 -4.06
N PHE A 465 -34.35 -34.66 -3.03
CA PHE A 465 -34.76 -35.78 -2.15
C PHE A 465 -35.93 -35.43 -1.23
N ASN A 466 -35.91 -34.26 -0.58
CA ASN A 466 -37.02 -33.84 0.27
C ASN A 466 -38.32 -33.62 -0.52
N TYR A 467 -38.22 -33.20 -1.79
CA TYR A 467 -39.39 -33.09 -2.66
C TYR A 467 -40.00 -34.47 -2.96
N ASN A 468 -39.18 -35.47 -3.27
CA ASN A 468 -39.63 -36.84 -3.53
C ASN A 468 -40.20 -37.54 -2.28
N GLU A 469 -39.74 -37.20 -1.08
CA GLU A 469 -40.29 -37.74 0.17
C GLU A 469 -41.69 -37.15 0.45
N SER A 470 -41.90 -35.85 0.20
CA SER A 470 -43.20 -35.18 0.35
C SER A 470 -44.25 -35.60 -0.70
N SER A 471 -43.83 -35.97 -1.91
CA SER A 471 -44.73 -36.48 -2.95
C SER A 471 -45.07 -37.97 -2.75
N ASN A 472 -44.19 -38.74 -2.09
CA ASN A 472 -44.49 -40.12 -1.72
C ASN A 472 -45.39 -40.23 -0.48
N GLU A 473 -45.30 -39.32 0.51
CA GLU A 473 -46.22 -39.31 1.66
C GLU A 473 -47.66 -38.94 1.28
N SER A 474 -47.86 -38.08 0.27
CA SER A 474 -49.20 -37.75 -0.25
C SER A 474 -49.84 -38.86 -1.10
N SER A 475 -49.11 -39.95 -1.36
CA SER A 475 -49.58 -41.10 -2.13
C SER A 475 -49.95 -42.32 -1.25
N TYR A 476 -49.75 -42.25 0.07
CA TYR A 476 -50.04 -43.35 1.01
C TYR A 476 -51.19 -43.06 2.02
N GLU A 477 -51.88 -41.92 1.90
CA GLU A 477 -53.17 -41.68 2.56
C GLU A 477 -54.34 -41.76 1.55
N SER A 478 -54.50 -42.91 0.89
CA SER A 478 -55.81 -43.27 0.31
C SER A 478 -55.92 -44.78 0.16
N GLY A 479 -56.50 -45.43 1.17
CA GLY A 479 -56.74 -46.87 1.11
C GLY A 479 -57.28 -47.46 2.40
N SER A 480 -58.52 -47.12 2.79
CA SER A 480 -59.42 -47.99 3.57
C SER A 480 -60.77 -47.30 3.88
N ASN A 481 -61.80 -47.62 3.07
CA ASN A 481 -63.23 -47.91 3.37
C ASN A 481 -63.95 -47.12 4.51
N ASN A 482 -65.19 -46.61 4.40
CA ASN A 482 -66.40 -47.16 3.75
C ASN A 482 -67.62 -46.20 3.90
N TYR A 483 -68.56 -46.30 2.94
CA TYR A 483 -70.02 -46.00 2.92
C TYR A 483 -70.63 -44.58 2.80
N ASP A 484 -71.53 -44.53 1.80
CA ASP A 484 -72.81 -43.80 1.64
C ASP A 484 -72.84 -42.27 1.45
N ASN A 485 -73.14 -41.80 0.23
CA ASN A 485 -74.51 -41.53 -0.27
C ASN A 485 -74.52 -40.47 -1.39
N ASP A 486 -75.27 -40.78 -2.45
CA ASP A 486 -76.10 -39.92 -3.31
C ASP A 486 -75.75 -38.42 -3.49
N ASN A 487 -75.38 -38.02 -4.72
CA ASN A 487 -76.29 -37.32 -5.65
C ASN A 487 -75.58 -36.57 -6.80
N ARG A 488 -76.06 -36.85 -8.02
CA ARG A 488 -76.40 -35.93 -9.13
C ARG A 488 -75.36 -35.00 -9.79
N LEU A 489 -75.21 -35.28 -11.08
CA LEU A 489 -75.30 -34.42 -12.28
C LEU A 489 -74.10 -33.59 -12.80
N ASN A 490 -73.77 -33.94 -14.05
CA ASN A 490 -73.41 -33.12 -15.23
C ASN A 490 -71.93 -32.82 -15.54
N ASP A 491 -71.43 -33.54 -16.56
CA ASP A 491 -71.00 -33.06 -17.90
C ASP A 491 -70.30 -31.69 -18.02
N SER A 492 -69.32 -31.45 -18.90
CA SER A 492 -68.44 -32.21 -19.79
C SER A 492 -67.55 -31.16 -20.51
N LYS A 493 -66.29 -31.52 -20.84
CA LYS A 493 -65.42 -31.07 -21.96
C LYS A 493 -65.35 -29.55 -22.31
N THR A 494 -64.16 -28.95 -22.48
CA THR A 494 -63.30 -29.14 -23.67
C THR A 494 -61.88 -28.55 -23.50
N LEU A 495 -60.88 -29.27 -24.03
CA LEU A 495 -59.56 -28.78 -24.47
C LEU A 495 -59.69 -27.98 -25.77
N ILE A 496 -58.87 -26.94 -26.01
CA ILE A 496 -58.10 -26.68 -27.26
C ILE A 496 -56.88 -25.76 -26.96
N THR A 497 -55.73 -26.11 -27.55
CA THR A 497 -54.43 -25.42 -27.69
C THR A 497 -54.35 -24.49 -28.90
N LEU A 498 -53.59 -23.39 -28.85
CA LEU A 498 -52.46 -23.04 -29.76
C LEU A 498 -52.01 -21.56 -29.68
N ASN A 499 -50.67 -21.41 -29.65
CA ASN A 499 -49.80 -20.32 -30.16
C ASN A 499 -50.37 -19.59 -31.42
N GLU A 500 -50.00 -18.37 -31.84
CA GLU A 500 -48.77 -17.58 -31.74
C GLU A 500 -49.00 -16.18 -32.39
N GLN A 501 -48.10 -15.22 -32.11
CA GLN A 501 -47.74 -14.01 -32.91
C GLN A 501 -48.78 -12.87 -33.04
N GLY A 502 -48.45 -11.58 -32.94
CA GLY A 502 -47.19 -10.85 -32.80
C GLY A 502 -47.48 -9.35 -32.52
N ILE A 503 -46.47 -8.64 -32.02
CA ILE A 503 -46.46 -7.19 -31.74
C ILE A 503 -45.97 -6.45 -33.01
N PRO A 504 -46.36 -5.20 -33.27
CA PRO A 504 -45.43 -4.09 -33.01
C PRO A 504 -46.07 -2.78 -32.48
N MET A 505 -45.15 -1.87 -32.17
CA MET A 505 -45.17 -0.61 -31.40
C MET A 505 -45.56 0.65 -32.23
N GLU A 506 -45.56 1.81 -31.55
CA GLU A 506 -45.60 3.23 -32.01
C GLU A 506 -47.01 3.81 -32.31
N SER A 507 -47.35 5.06 -31.95
CA SER A 507 -46.59 6.30 -31.74
C SER A 507 -47.38 7.33 -30.87
N LEU A 508 -46.64 8.38 -30.46
CA LEU A 508 -47.00 9.81 -30.21
C LEU A 508 -48.43 10.24 -30.63
N GLU A 509 -49.15 11.14 -29.95
CA GLU A 509 -48.95 12.59 -29.68
C GLU A 509 -50.30 13.03 -29.06
N ASP A 510 -50.39 13.81 -27.98
CA ASP A 510 -50.82 15.21 -27.97
C ASP A 510 -51.48 15.43 -26.60
N PHE A 511 -51.25 16.55 -25.91
CA PHE A 511 -52.31 17.24 -25.15
C PHE A 511 -51.80 18.61 -24.69
N ASP A 512 -52.46 19.63 -25.23
CA ASP A 512 -52.25 21.06 -25.02
C ASP A 512 -52.73 21.57 -23.65
N ILE A 513 -52.20 22.76 -23.35
CA ILE A 513 -52.38 23.66 -22.19
C ILE A 513 -53.77 24.35 -22.22
N PRO A 514 -54.21 24.95 -21.10
CA PRO A 514 -54.46 26.40 -21.16
C PRO A 514 -53.83 27.19 -20.00
N GLU A 515 -53.43 28.41 -20.35
CA GLU A 515 -52.94 29.51 -19.53
C GLU A 515 -54.05 30.11 -18.65
N ASP A 516 -53.66 30.82 -17.59
CA ASP A 516 -54.22 32.12 -17.16
C ASP A 516 -53.43 32.64 -15.92
N ASP A 517 -52.53 33.59 -16.21
CA ASP A 517 -52.37 34.95 -15.65
C ASP A 517 -52.24 35.31 -14.14
N GLU A 518 -51.19 36.13 -13.93
CA GLU A 518 -51.06 37.38 -13.12
C GLU A 518 -51.00 37.32 -11.57
N GLU A 519 -49.84 37.72 -11.01
CA GLU A 519 -49.58 38.97 -10.22
C GLU A 519 -50.21 38.93 -8.80
N ASP A 520 -49.60 39.34 -7.69
CA ASP A 520 -48.47 40.20 -7.41
C ASP A 520 -48.12 40.09 -5.91
N ASP A 521 -46.82 40.20 -5.61
CA ASP A 521 -46.21 41.05 -4.56
C ASP A 521 -46.37 40.85 -3.02
N ILE A 522 -45.24 41.19 -2.36
CA ILE A 522 -45.07 41.80 -1.02
C ILE A 522 -44.84 40.89 0.22
N ASN A 523 -43.53 40.78 0.52
CA ASN A 523 -42.83 41.17 1.76
C ASN A 523 -42.82 40.33 3.07
N ASN A 524 -41.57 40.23 3.54
CA ASN A 524 -41.07 40.56 4.89
C ASN A 524 -40.81 39.45 5.92
N ASN A 525 -39.53 39.06 5.95
CA ASN A 525 -38.54 39.45 6.97
C ASN A 525 -38.37 38.64 8.28
N ILE A 526 -37.07 38.50 8.63
CA ILE A 526 -36.45 38.50 9.98
C ILE A 526 -36.12 37.14 10.65
N SER A 527 -34.87 36.72 10.38
CA SER A 527 -33.73 36.71 11.33
C SER A 527 -33.24 35.42 12.00
N ASN A 528 -31.93 35.24 11.83
CA ASN A 528 -30.89 35.01 12.84
C ASN A 528 -31.05 33.85 13.85
N LYS A 529 -30.10 32.91 13.81
CA LYS A 529 -28.96 32.93 14.74
C LYS A 529 -27.88 31.88 14.44
N THR A 530 -26.67 32.41 14.41
CA THR A 530 -25.37 31.80 14.68
C THR A 530 -25.31 30.98 15.96
N LEU A 531 -24.48 29.93 16.00
CA LEU A 531 -23.77 29.49 17.21
C LEU A 531 -22.57 28.57 16.86
N ARG A 532 -21.37 29.13 17.13
CA ARG A 532 -20.05 28.54 17.42
C ARG A 532 -19.33 27.63 16.42
#